data_AF-A0A7K4HNJ4-F1
#
_entry.id   AF-A0A7K4HNJ4-F1
#
_cell.length_a   1.000
_cell.length_b   1.000
_cell.length_c   1.000
_cell.angle_alpha   90.00
_cell.angle_beta   90.00
_cell.angle_gamma   90.00
#
_symmetry.space_group_name_H-M   'P 1'
#
loop_
_entity.id
_entity.type
_entity.pdbx_description
1 polymer ?
#
loop_
_entity_poly.entity_id
_entity_poly.type
_entity_poly.pdbx_seq_one_letter_code
_entity_poly.pdbx_strand_id
1 'polypeptide(L)' 'MHYFKDETVLHLYLSVKDCNEPMIDEIQRDAVDILFGMAREGNEEAVAALHDLARTPSLHPLLREQIRYTPGIPLAR' A
#
# COMPACT_ATOMS: atom_id res chain seq x y z
N MET A 1 7.20 -12.42 5.37
CA MET A 1 6.67 -12.50 4.00
C MET A 1 5.15 -12.55 4.11
N HIS A 2 4.46 -11.50 3.68
CA HIS A 2 3.00 -11.55 3.54
C HIS A 2 2.66 -12.39 2.31
N TYR A 3 1.76 -13.35 2.47
CA TYR A 3 1.26 -14.19 1.37
C TYR A 3 -0.05 -13.58 0.88
N PHE A 4 -0.06 -13.13 -0.38
CA PHE A 4 -1.24 -12.62 -1.07
C PHE A 4 -1.78 -13.72 -1.99
N LYS A 5 -3.08 -14.00 -1.93
CA LYS A 5 -3.74 -14.93 -2.88
C LYS A 5 -4.19 -14.18 -4.13
N ASP A 6 -4.49 -12.90 -4.00
CA ASP A 6 -4.79 -12.03 -5.13
C ASP A 6 -3.49 -11.51 -5.75
N GLU A 7 -3.17 -12.02 -6.95
CA GLU A 7 -1.99 -11.59 -7.71
C GLU A 7 -2.01 -10.10 -8.02
N THR A 8 -3.19 -9.49 -8.12
CA THR A 8 -3.35 -8.03 -8.30
C THR A 8 -2.83 -7.30 -7.07
N VAL A 9 -3.25 -7.72 -5.87
CA VAL A 9 -2.80 -7.11 -4.62
C VAL A 9 -1.29 -7.27 -4.46
N LEU A 10 -0.76 -8.46 -4.78
CA LEU A 10 0.68 -8.71 -4.77
C LEU A 10 1.43 -7.74 -5.69
N HIS A 11 0.98 -7.60 -6.95
CA HIS A 11 1.63 -6.72 -7.91
C HIS A 11 1.61 -5.26 -7.47
N LEU A 12 0.46 -4.76 -7.01
CA LEU A 12 0.34 -3.39 -6.50
C LEU A 12 1.24 -3.17 -5.29
N TYR A 13 1.27 -4.12 -4.35
CA TYR A 13 2.14 -4.07 -3.18
C TYR A 13 3.63 -4.00 -3.55
N LEU A 14 4.08 -4.85 -4.49
CA LEU A 14 5.47 -4.87 -4.94
C LEU A 14 5.86 -3.59 -5.68
N SER A 15 4.96 -3.07 -6.53
CA SER A 15 5.16 -1.78 -7.22
C SER A 15 5.41 -0.62 -6.26
N VAL A 16 4.80 -0.67 -5.07
CA VAL A 16 5.02 0.36 -4.03
C VAL A 16 6.26 0.06 -3.20
N LYS A 17 6.46 -1.20 -2.80
CA LYS A 17 7.49 -1.60 -1.83
C LYS A 17 8.91 -1.66 -2.39
N ASP A 18 9.08 -2.22 -3.58
CA ASP A 18 10.39 -2.55 -4.15
C ASP A 18 10.92 -1.44 -5.08
N CYS A 19 10.13 -0.39 -5.28
CA CYS A 19 10.53 0.75 -6.09
C CYS A 19 11.53 1.61 -5.30
N ASN A 20 12.78 1.63 -5.77
CA ASN A 20 13.90 2.38 -5.20
C ASN A 20 14.11 3.73 -5.89
N GLU A 21 13.08 4.24 -6.58
CA GLU A 21 13.12 5.54 -7.24
C GLU A 21 13.34 6.66 -6.19
N PRO A 22 14.23 7.64 -6.48
CA PRO A 22 14.50 8.75 -5.56
C PRO A 22 13.32 9.71 -5.43
N MET A 23 12.36 9.65 -6.35
CA MET A 23 11.11 10.41 -6.35
C MET A 23 9.93 9.44 -6.43
N ILE A 24 8.80 9.84 -5.84
CA ILE A 24 7.56 9.09 -6.06
C ILE A 24 7.14 9.24 -7.52
N ASP A 25 7.00 8.11 -8.19
CA ASP A 25 6.42 8.06 -9.52
C ASP A 25 4.89 7.93 -9.46
N GLU A 26 4.25 8.15 -10.61
CA GLU A 26 2.80 8.04 -10.76
C GLU A 26 2.30 6.61 -10.48
N ILE A 27 3.10 5.61 -10.83
CA ILE A 27 2.79 4.19 -10.66
C ILE A 27 2.62 3.84 -9.18
N GLN A 28 3.50 4.34 -8.31
CA GLN A 28 3.41 4.13 -6.87
C GLN A 28 2.17 4.78 -6.25
N ARG A 29 1.81 5.99 -6.69
CA ARG A 29 0.59 6.66 -6.20
C ARG A 29 -0.65 5.92 -6.63
N ASP A 30 -0.74 5.58 -7.92
CA ASP A 30 -1.86 4.84 -8.48
C ASP A 30 -1.99 3.47 -7.79
N ALA A 31 -0.88 2.78 -7.54
CA ALA A 31 -0.91 1.50 -6.86
C ALA A 31 -1.44 1.60 -5.43
N VAL A 32 -1.05 2.65 -4.69
CA VAL A 32 -1.60 2.94 -3.35
C VAL A 32 -3.10 3.26 -3.44
N ASP A 33 -3.52 4.06 -4.41
CA ASP A 33 -4.93 4.44 -4.58
C ASP A 33 -5.82 3.26 -4.99
N ILE A 34 -5.32 2.35 -5.83
CA ILE A 34 -6.02 1.11 -6.20
C ILE A 34 -6.15 0.19 -4.98
N LEU A 35 -5.06 -0.02 -4.23
CA LEU A 35 -5.11 -0.80 -2.99
C LEU A 35 -6.13 -0.20 -2.01
N PHE A 36 -6.24 1.13 -1.95
CA PHE A 36 -7.24 1.80 -1.15
C PHE A 36 -8.67 1.53 -1.62
N GLY A 37 -8.93 1.60 -2.94
CA GLY A 37 -10.22 1.24 -3.51
C GLY A 37 -10.63 -0.18 -3.11
N MET A 38 -9.72 -1.14 -3.30
CA MET A 38 -9.94 -2.54 -2.96
C MET A 38 -10.19 -2.72 -1.44
N ALA A 39 -9.41 -2.05 -0.59
CA ALA A 39 -9.60 -2.10 0.85
C ALA A 39 -10.98 -1.58 1.28
N ARG A 40 -11.46 -0.49 0.65
CA ARG A 40 -12.79 0.08 0.94
C ARG A 40 -13.93 -0.82 0.47
N GLU A 41 -13.70 -1.62 -0.55
CA GLU A 41 -14.64 -2.65 -1.03
C GLU A 41 -14.64 -3.92 -0.15
N GLY A 42 -13.76 -3.98 0.86
CA GLY A 42 -13.67 -5.10 1.81
C GLY A 42 -12.59 -6.13 1.47
N ASN A 43 -11.64 -5.81 0.59
CA ASN A 43 -10.50 -6.70 0.33
C ASN A 43 -9.52 -6.67 1.50
N GLU A 44 -9.54 -7.71 2.32
CA GLU A 44 -8.68 -7.86 3.50
C GLU A 44 -7.18 -7.93 3.15
N GLU A 45 -6.84 -8.47 1.98
CA GLU A 45 -5.46 -8.54 1.50
C GLU A 45 -4.92 -7.14 1.16
N ALA A 46 -5.75 -6.28 0.57
CA ALA A 46 -5.39 -4.89 0.31
C ALA A 46 -5.22 -4.08 1.61
N VAL A 47 -6.07 -4.32 2.62
CA VAL A 47 -5.90 -3.75 3.97
C VAL A 47 -4.57 -4.19 4.58
N ALA A 48 -4.25 -5.48 4.49
CA ALA A 48 -2.98 -6.01 5.00
C ALA A 48 -1.77 -5.43 4.26
N ALA A 49 -1.84 -5.30 2.94
CA ALA A 49 -0.80 -4.69 2.12
C ALA A 49 -0.52 -3.25 2.54
N LEU A 50 -1.57 -2.43 2.69
CA LEU A 50 -1.44 -1.03 3.12
C LEU A 50 -0.86 -0.93 4.54
N HIS A 51 -1.25 -1.83 5.45
CA HIS A 51 -0.65 -1.89 6.79
C HIS A 51 0.85 -2.20 6.77
N ASP A 52 1.28 -3.15 5.96
CA ASP A 52 2.69 -3.51 5.85
C ASP A 52 3.51 -2.39 5.19
N LEU A 53 2.97 -1.77 4.13
CA LEU A 53 3.57 -0.60 3.48
C LEU A 53 3.74 0.58 4.48
N ALA A 54 2.74 0.86 5.32
CA ALA A 54 2.83 1.91 6.34
C ALA A 54 3.96 1.69 7.37
N ARG A 55 4.38 0.44 7.56
CA ARG A 55 5.45 0.02 8.47
C ARG A 55 6.79 -0.21 7.76
N THR A 56 6.81 -0.21 6.43
CA THR A 56 8.01 -0.45 5.62
C THR A 56 8.96 0.74 5.75
N PRO A 57 10.18 0.59 6.33
CA PRO A 57 11.07 1.72 6.63
C PRO A 57 11.61 2.43 5.38
N SER A 58 11.84 1.68 4.30
CA SER A 58 12.33 2.19 3.01
C SER A 58 11.27 2.92 2.18
N LEU A 59 9.99 2.82 2.56
CA LEU A 59 8.93 3.48 1.82
C LEU A 59 9.07 5.00 1.88
N HIS A 60 8.85 5.66 0.74
CA HIS A 60 8.91 7.11 0.64
C HIS A 60 7.96 7.78 1.66
N PRO A 61 8.41 8.81 2.40
CA PRO A 61 7.62 9.43 3.48
C PRO A 61 6.23 9.89 3.06
N LEU A 62 6.09 10.53 1.88
CA LEU A 62 4.79 10.99 1.39
C LEU A 62 3.80 9.84 1.10
N LEU A 63 4.26 8.69 0.57
CA LEU A 63 3.38 7.52 0.40
C LEU A 63 2.96 6.97 1.77
N ARG A 64 3.89 6.95 2.73
CA ARG A 64 3.57 6.53 4.10
C ARG A 64 2.54 7.45 4.76
N GLU A 65 2.64 8.76 4.53
CA GLU A 65 1.64 9.74 5.00
C GLU A 65 0.30 9.53 4.31
N GLN A 66 0.25 9.40 2.99
CA GLN A 66 -0.96 9.07 2.24
C GLN A 66 -1.62 7.81 2.82
N ILE A 67 -0.83 6.76 3.08
CA ILE A 67 -1.36 5.52 3.64
C ILE A 67 -1.97 5.72 5.04
N ARG A 68 -1.35 6.53 5.89
CA ARG A 68 -1.78 6.78 7.28
C ARG A 68 -3.01 7.68 7.40
N TYR A 69 -3.14 8.66 6.52
CA TYR A 69 -4.20 9.68 6.62
C TYR A 69 -5.47 9.31 5.85
N THR A 70 -5.47 8.22 5.10
CA THR A 70 -6.67 7.79 4.38
C THR A 70 -7.71 7.21 5.36
N PRO A 71 -8.94 7.76 5.38
CA PRO A 71 -10.01 7.29 6.24
C PRO A 71 -10.42 5.84 5.92
N GLY A 72 -10.60 5.02 6.95
CA GLY A 72 -11.15 3.67 6.81
C GLY A 72 -10.14 2.53 6.95
N ILE A 73 -8.84 2.83 7.02
CA ILE A 73 -7.84 1.83 7.45
C ILE A 73 -7.64 1.98 8.96
N PRO A 74 -8.08 1.01 9.77
CA PRO A 74 -7.89 1.09 11.21
C PRO A 74 -6.39 1.02 11.50
N LEU A 75 -5.78 2.15 11.88
CA LEU A 75 -4.41 2.16 12.40
C LEU A 75 -4.35 1.16 13.57
N ALA A 76 -3.76 -0.01 13.34
CA ALA A 76 -3.52 -0.99 14.37
C ALA A 76 -2.66 -0.32 15.45
N ARG A 77 -3.31 -0.01 16.59
CA ARG A 77 -2.70 0.52 17.80
C ARG A 77 -1.60 -0.40 18.31
#